data_AF-A0A944BW62-F1
#
_entry.id   AF-A0A944BW62-F1
#
_cell.length_a   1.000
_cell.length_b   1.000
_cell.length_c   1.000
_cell.angle_alpha   90.00
_cell.angle_beta   90.00
_cell.angle_gamma   90.00
#
_symmetry.space_group_name_H-M   'P 1'
#
loop_
_entity.id
_entity.type
_entity.pdbx_description
1 polymer ?
#
loop_
_entity_poly.entity_id
_entity_poly.type
_entity_poly.pdbx_seq_one_letter_code
_entity_poly.pdbx_strand_id
1 'polypeptide(L)'
;LPENKYYIFGREGVKKLAEEMHTPLLAQLPLVQSVCESGDEGEPAAVAENHIMAVHFLDLARRVVEETEKRNRELPATSIVEMKK
;
A
#
# COMPACT_ATOMS: atom_id res chain seq x y z
N LEU A 1 -3.60 7.52 -26.00
CA LEU A 1 -3.78 6.08 -25.77
C LEU A 1 -3.96 5.86 -24.27
N PRO A 2 -5.20 5.82 -23.75
CA PRO A 2 -5.46 5.87 -22.31
C PRO A 2 -5.25 4.54 -21.55
N GLU A 3 -5.10 3.41 -22.26
CA GLU A 3 -5.12 2.08 -21.61
C GLU A 3 -3.75 1.43 -21.41
N ASN A 4 -2.65 2.08 -21.83
CA ASN A 4 -1.34 1.48 -21.75
C ASN A 4 -0.72 1.70 -20.36
N LYS A 5 -0.49 0.60 -19.62
CA LYS A 5 0.35 0.60 -18.41
C LYS A 5 1.82 0.69 -18.81
N TYR A 6 2.42 1.87 -18.65
CA TYR A 6 3.84 2.08 -18.91
C TYR A 6 4.65 1.82 -17.63
N TYR A 7 5.47 0.76 -17.64
CA TYR A 7 6.35 0.39 -16.53
C TYR A 7 7.65 1.22 -16.54
N ILE A 8 7.54 2.53 -16.32
CA ILE A 8 8.65 3.50 -16.39
C ILE A 8 9.71 3.33 -15.27
N PHE A 9 9.37 2.63 -14.18
CA PHE A 9 10.27 2.34 -13.06
C PHE A 9 10.51 0.84 -12.87
N GLY A 10 10.43 0.08 -13.96
CA GLY A 10 10.51 -1.37 -13.92
C GLY A 10 9.18 -2.04 -13.50
N ARG A 11 9.20 -3.36 -13.41
CA ARG A 11 8.01 -4.19 -13.19
C ARG A 11 8.26 -5.21 -12.09
N GLU A 12 7.32 -5.28 -11.14
CA GLU A 12 7.24 -6.34 -10.12
C GLU A 12 8.46 -6.45 -9.18
N GLY A 13 9.35 -5.44 -9.11
CA GLY A 13 10.54 -5.49 -8.27
C GLY A 13 10.24 -5.73 -6.78
N VAL A 14 9.30 -4.97 -6.22
CA VAL A 14 8.87 -5.14 -4.82
C VAL A 14 8.12 -6.46 -4.60
N LYS A 15 7.39 -6.95 -5.61
CA LYS A 15 6.72 -8.25 -5.53
C LYS A 15 7.75 -9.38 -5.37
N LYS A 16 8.80 -9.38 -6.18
CA LYS A 16 9.90 -10.35 -6.08
C LYS A 16 10.60 -10.27 -4.73
N LEU A 17 10.88 -9.04 -4.26
CA LEU A 17 11.48 -8.84 -2.94
C LEU A 17 10.60 -9.39 -1.80
N ALA A 18 9.29 -9.18 -1.86
CA ALA A 18 8.36 -9.72 -0.87
C ALA A 18 8.36 -11.26 -0.87
N GLU A 19 8.41 -11.88 -2.05
CA GLU A 19 8.55 -13.34 -2.21
C GLU A 19 9.88 -13.85 -1.62
N GLU A 20 10.99 -13.18 -1.92
CA GLU A 20 12.33 -13.51 -1.39
C GLU A 20 12.42 -13.34 0.14
N MET A 21 11.75 -12.33 0.68
CA MET A 21 11.71 -12.07 2.13
C MET A 21 10.66 -12.92 2.86
N HIS A 22 9.86 -13.72 2.14
CA HIS A 22 8.71 -14.45 2.68
C HIS A 22 7.73 -13.55 3.46
N THR A 23 7.51 -12.34 2.97
CA THR A 23 6.61 -11.36 3.58
C THR A 23 5.42 -11.05 2.67
N PRO A 24 4.23 -10.75 3.23
CA PRO A 24 3.06 -10.44 2.42
C PRO A 24 3.22 -9.06 1.74
N LEU A 25 2.95 -9.02 0.44
CA LEU A 25 2.80 -7.75 -0.28
C LEU A 25 1.37 -7.22 -0.06
N LEU A 26 1.25 -6.04 0.57
CA LEU A 26 -0.07 -5.51 0.98
C LEU A 26 -0.86 -4.88 -0.16
N ALA A 27 -0.19 -4.14 -1.05
CA ALA A 27 -0.84 -3.54 -2.21
C ALA A 27 0.19 -3.13 -3.28
N GLN A 28 -0.32 -2.88 -4.49
CA GLN A 28 0.39 -2.17 -5.55
C GLN A 28 -0.55 -1.09 -6.09
N LEU A 29 -0.23 0.17 -5.80
CA LEU A 29 -1.04 1.32 -6.18
C LEU A 29 -0.52 1.89 -7.52
N PRO A 30 -1.39 2.12 -8.51
CA PRO A 30 -0.95 2.78 -9.74
C PRO A 30 -0.60 4.25 -9.47
N LEU A 31 0.43 4.73 -10.16
CA LEU A 31 0.81 6.15 -10.13
C LEU A 31 -0.11 6.93 -11.06
N VAL A 32 -1.04 7.70 -10.47
CA VAL A 32 -1.98 8.55 -11.20
C VAL A 32 -1.86 9.98 -10.68
N GLN A 33 -1.80 10.95 -11.61
CA GLN A 33 -1.64 12.37 -11.29
C GLN A 33 -2.75 12.89 -10.39
N SER A 34 -3.98 12.39 -10.57
CA SER A 34 -5.15 12.80 -9.81
C SER A 34 -5.01 12.60 -8.30
N VAL A 35 -4.15 11.67 -7.84
CA VAL A 35 -3.86 11.52 -6.40
C VAL A 35 -3.14 12.75 -5.84
N CYS A 36 -2.26 13.37 -6.62
CA CYS A 36 -1.57 14.60 -6.23
C CYS A 36 -2.56 15.78 -6.23
N GLU A 37 -3.37 15.91 -7.29
CA GLU A 37 -4.37 16.97 -7.44
C GLU A 37 -5.38 16.95 -6.28
N SER A 38 -5.95 15.79 -5.98
CA SER A 38 -6.83 15.58 -4.82
C SER A 38 -6.16 15.94 -3.48
N GLY A 39 -4.86 15.69 -3.35
CA GLY A 39 -4.09 16.09 -2.16
C GLY A 39 -3.98 17.61 -2.02
N ASP A 40 -3.68 18.31 -3.12
CA ASP A 40 -3.54 19.76 -3.17
C ASP A 40 -4.89 20.49 -2.96
N GLU A 41 -5.99 19.90 -3.42
CA GLU A 41 -7.36 20.41 -3.24
C GLU A 41 -7.90 20.19 -1.81
N GLY A 42 -7.22 19.36 -1.01
CA GLY A 42 -7.63 19.05 0.36
C GLY A 42 -8.71 17.97 0.47
N GLU A 43 -9.02 17.26 -0.62
CA GLU A 43 -9.95 16.13 -0.66
C GLU A 43 -9.22 14.86 -1.13
N PRO A 44 -8.67 14.03 -0.20
CA PRO A 44 -7.85 12.90 -0.59
C PRO A 44 -8.56 11.91 -1.52
N ALA A 45 -7.85 11.44 -2.55
CA ALA A 45 -8.34 10.46 -3.53
C ALA A 45 -8.86 9.13 -2.93
N ALA A 46 -8.58 8.87 -1.64
CA ALA A 46 -9.06 7.72 -0.90
C ALA A 46 -10.50 7.86 -0.38
N VAL A 47 -10.99 9.09 -0.16
CA VAL A 47 -12.34 9.35 0.38
C VAL A 47 -13.36 9.71 -0.71
N ALA A 48 -12.89 10.04 -1.91
CA ALA A 48 -13.75 10.38 -3.05
C ALA A 48 -14.44 9.13 -3.62
N GLU A 49 -15.77 9.04 -3.50
CA GLU A 49 -16.58 7.86 -3.88
C GLU A 49 -16.43 7.44 -5.35
N ASN A 50 -16.17 8.41 -6.24
CA ASN A 50 -16.08 8.20 -7.69
C ASN A 50 -14.64 8.07 -8.21
N HIS A 51 -13.64 7.97 -7.33
CA HIS A 51 -12.24 7.95 -7.72
C HIS A 51 -11.69 6.52 -7.82
N ILE A 52 -11.04 6.18 -8.93
CA ILE A 52 -10.50 4.82 -9.19
C ILE A 52 -9.54 4.35 -8.08
N MET A 53 -8.84 5.29 -7.43
CA MET A 53 -7.91 4.97 -6.34
C MET A 53 -8.60 4.66 -5.01
N ALA A 54 -9.85 5.07 -4.79
CA ALA A 54 -10.54 4.84 -3.52
C ALA A 54 -10.65 3.34 -3.21
N VAL A 55 -11.00 2.52 -4.20
CA VAL A 55 -11.06 1.06 -4.06
C VAL A 55 -9.68 0.47 -3.75
N HIS A 56 -8.63 0.94 -4.42
CA HIS A 56 -7.26 0.46 -4.17
C HIS A 56 -6.77 0.79 -2.76
N PHE A 57 -7.10 1.97 -2.22
CA PHE A 57 -6.77 2.34 -0.84
C PHE A 57 -7.62 1.56 0.18
N LEU A 58 -8.89 1.30 -0.13
CA LEU A 58 -9.76 0.49 0.72
C LEU A 58 -9.25 -0.95 0.83
N ASP A 59 -8.83 -1.54 -0.28
CA ASP A 59 -8.26 -2.90 -0.29
C ASP A 59 -6.91 -2.96 0.45
N LEU A 60 -6.07 -1.93 0.30
CA LEU A 60 -4.86 -1.78 1.13
C LEU A 60 -5.20 -1.74 2.62
N ALA A 61 -6.19 -0.93 3.02
CA ALA A 61 -6.59 -0.81 4.42
C ALA A 61 -7.10 -2.15 4.98
N ARG A 62 -7.93 -2.88 4.22
CA ARG A 62 -8.35 -4.24 4.59
C ARG A 62 -7.17 -5.16 4.79
N ARG A 63 -6.21 -5.16 3.87
CA ARG A 63 -5.04 -6.03 3.94
C ARG A 63 -4.13 -5.72 5.13
N VAL A 64 -3.99 -4.44 5.49
CA VAL A 64 -3.26 -4.02 6.70
C VAL A 64 -3.92 -4.57 7.95
N VAL A 65 -5.25 -4.49 8.06
CA VAL A 65 -6.00 -5.04 9.19
C VAL A 65 -5.80 -6.55 9.28
N GLU A 66 -6.00 -7.28 8.17
CA GLU A 66 -5.84 -8.74 8.11
C GLU A 66 -4.46 -9.20 8.59
N GLU A 67 -3.39 -8.61 8.06
CA GLU A 67 -2.02 -9.00 8.42
C GLU A 67 -1.64 -8.55 9.83
N THR A 68 -2.20 -7.44 10.32
CA THR A 68 -2.01 -6.99 11.71
C THR A 68 -2.67 -7.95 12.68
N GLU A 69 -3.91 -8.36 12.41
CA GLU A 69 -4.61 -9.34 13.24
C GLU A 69 -3.91 -10.70 13.21
N LYS A 70 -3.46 -11.14 12.03
CA LYS A 70 -2.66 -12.36 11.89
C LYS A 70 -1.41 -12.30 12.76
N ARG A 71 -0.64 -11.22 12.67
CA ARG A 71 0.53 -10.99 13.52
C ARG A 71 0.16 -11.05 15.00
N ASN A 72 -0.94 -10.42 15.41
CA ASN A 72 -1.33 -10.34 16.82
C ASN A 72 -1.73 -11.71 17.38
N ARG A 73 -2.21 -12.63 16.53
CA ARG A 73 -2.49 -14.02 16.90
C ARG A 73 -1.25 -14.90 16.92
N GLU A 74 -0.31 -14.68 16.00
CA GLU A 74 0.83 -15.58 15.77
C GLU A 74 2.12 -15.17 16.49
N LEU A 75 2.30 -13.89 16.81
CA LEU A 75 3.53 -13.34 17.40
C LEU A 75 3.26 -12.64 18.74
N PRO A 76 4.23 -12.64 19.67
CA PRO A 76 4.11 -11.91 20.91
C PRO A 76 4.01 -10.39 20.67
N ALA A 77 3.56 -9.67 21.71
CA ALA A 77 3.54 -8.21 21.73
C ALA A 77 4.94 -7.65 21.44
N THR A 78 4.99 -6.52 20.72
CA THR A 78 6.26 -5.83 20.44
C THR A 78 6.87 -5.33 21.75
N SER A 79 8.18 -5.47 21.89
CA SER A 79 8.94 -4.84 22.96
C SER A 79 9.47 -3.47 22.53
N ILE A 80 9.72 -2.60 23.50
CA ILE A 80 10.41 -1.34 23.29
C ILE A 80 11.86 -1.65 22.90
N VAL A 81 12.37 -1.02 21.85
CA VAL A 81 13.77 -1.17 21.42
C VAL A 81 14.66 -0.27 22.29
N GLU A 82 15.57 -0.86 23.07
CA GLU A 82 16.57 -0.11 23.83
C GLU A 82 17.67 0.42 22.90
N MET A 83 17.85 1.74 22.85
CA MET A 83 18.94 2.36 22.10
C MET A 83 20.18 2.50 23.00
N LYS A 84 21.31 1.94 22.57
CA LYS A 84 22.60 2.24 23.18
C LYS A 84 23.03 3.64 22.73
N LYS A 85 23.21 4.55 23.70
CA LYS A 85 23.87 5.83 23.49
C LYS A 85 25.36 5.64 23.29
#